data_AF-A0A7X7PBY2-F1
#
_entry.id   AF-A0A7X7PBY2-F1
#
_cell.length_a   1.000
_cell.length_b   1.000
_cell.length_c   1.000
_cell.angle_alpha   90.00
_cell.angle_beta   90.00
_cell.angle_gamma   90.00
#
_symmetry.space_group_name_H-M   'P 1'
#
loop_
_entity.id
_entity.type
_entity.pdbx_description
1 polymer ?
#
loop_
_entity_poly.entity_id
_entity_poly.type
_entity_poly.pdbx_seq_one_letter_code
_entity_poly.pdbx_strand_id
1 'polypeptide(L)' 'MTSIDLNSDLGESYGQWRLGDDEAMLNVVTSA' A
#
# COMPACT_ATOMS: atom_id res chain seq x y z
N MET A 1 0.82 10.08 -23.20
CA MET A 1 1.58 9.57 -22.05
C MET A 1 1.15 8.14 -21.81
N THR A 2 2.09 7.21 -21.75
CA THR A 2 1.85 5.85 -21.26
C THR A 2 1.77 5.90 -19.74
N SER A 3 0.71 5.34 -19.18
CA SER A 3 0.51 5.22 -17.73
C SER A 3 0.58 3.75 -17.34
N ILE A 4 1.12 3.46 -16.15
CA ILE A 4 1.15 2.13 -15.57
C ILE A 4 0.55 2.19 -14.17
N ASP A 5 -0.08 1.10 -13.75
CA ASP A 5 -0.54 0.94 -12.37
C ASP A 5 0.64 0.51 -11.49
N LEU A 6 0.73 1.15 -10.33
CA LEU A 6 1.65 0.77 -9.26
C LEU A 6 0.82 0.33 -8.07
N ASN A 7 0.96 -0.94 -7.68
CA ASN A 7 0.24 -1.52 -6.54
C ASN A 7 1.17 -2.03 -5.45
N SER A 8 0.60 -2.21 -4.27
CA SER A 8 1.20 -2.89 -3.13
C SER A 8 0.08 -3.46 -2.27
N ASP A 9 0.27 -4.66 -1.74
CA ASP A 9 -0.60 -5.22 -0.71
C ASP A 9 -0.49 -4.36 0.57
N LEU A 10 -1.64 -3.98 1.15
CA LEU A 10 -1.76 -3.17 2.37
C LEU A 10 -2.70 -3.85 3.38
N GLY A 11 -2.72 -3.38 4.62
CA GLY A 11 -3.63 -3.92 5.64
C GLY A 11 -3.25 -5.31 6.14
N GLU A 12 -1.98 -5.71 5.97
CA GLU A 12 -1.46 -7.03 6.36
C GLU A 12 -1.14 -7.15 7.86
N SER A 13 -1.43 -6.10 8.64
CA SER A 13 -1.35 -6.15 10.10
C SER A 13 -2.35 -7.16 10.68
N TYR A 14 -2.02 -7.76 11.83
CA TYR A 14 -2.91 -8.70 12.50
C TYR A 14 -2.90 -8.52 14.02
N GLY A 15 -4.07 -8.28 14.62
CA GLY A 15 -4.18 -8.06 16.06
C GLY A 15 -3.31 -6.89 16.53
N GLN A 16 -2.32 -7.17 17.38
CA GLN A 16 -1.40 -6.14 17.90
C GLN A 16 -0.15 -5.96 17.03
N TRP A 17 0.07 -6.83 16.04
CA TRP A 17 1.24 -6.76 15.17
C TRP A 17 0.98 -5.80 14.02
N ARG A 18 1.76 -4.73 13.98
CA ARG A 18 1.80 -3.79 12.86
C ARG A 18 2.83 -4.28 11.84
N LEU A 19 2.40 -4.36 10.59
CA LEU A 19 3.24 -4.66 9.43
C LEU A 19 3.03 -3.56 8.40
N GLY A 20 4.13 -3.04 7.85
CA GLY A 20 4.11 -2.00 6.83
C GLY A 20 3.74 -0.59 7.33
N ASP A 21 3.70 0.34 6.38
CA ASP A 21 3.26 1.72 6.57
C ASP A 21 2.23 2.07 5.49
N ASP A 22 0.99 1.61 5.71
CA ASP A 22 -0.11 1.77 4.75
C ASP A 22 -0.39 3.23 4.41
N GLU A 23 -0.32 4.12 5.41
CA GLU A 23 -0.54 5.56 5.20
C GLU A 23 0.52 6.17 4.28
N ALA A 24 1.80 5.80 4.46
CA ALA A 24 2.85 6.23 3.56
C ALA A 24 2.66 5.65 2.16
N MET A 25 2.30 4.36 2.05
CA MET A 25 2.14 3.68 0.76
C MET A 25 0.99 4.23 -0.08
N LEU A 26 -0.14 4.59 0.54
CA LEU A 26 -1.28 5.21 -0.15
C LEU A 26 -0.94 6.55 -0.83
N ASN A 27 0.17 7.19 -0.46
CA ASN A 27 0.65 8.39 -1.17
C ASN A 27 1.41 8.09 -2.46
N VAL A 28 1.72 6.82 -2.74
CA VAL A 28 2.61 6.40 -3.84
C VAL A 28 1.91 5.46 -4.82
N VAL A 29 1.07 4.53 -4.33
CA VAL A 29 0.39 3.54 -5.17
C VAL A 29 -0.87 4.11 -5.83
N THR A 30 -1.25 3.52 -6.95
CA THR A 30 -2.51 3.82 -7.67
C THR A 30 -3.61 2.80 -7.36
N SER A 31 -3.24 1.62 -6.88
CA SER A 31 -4.16 0.62 -6.35
C SER A 31 -3.54 -0.10 -5.15
N ALA A 32 -4.40 -0.63 -4.28
CA ALA A 32 -4.05 -1.41 -3.10
C ALA A 32 -4.83 -2.73 -3.12
#